data_AF-A0A8S3BPA1-F1
#
_entry.id   AF-A0A8S3BPA1-F1
#
_cell.length_a   1.000
_cell.length_b   1.000
_cell.length_c   1.000
_cell.angle_alpha   90.00
_cell.angle_beta   90.00
_cell.angle_gamma   90.00
#
_symmetry.space_group_name_H-M   'P 1'
#
loop_
_entity.id
_entity.type
_entity.pdbx_description
1 polymer ?
#
loop_
_entity_poly.entity_id
_entity_poly.type
_entity_poly.pdbx_seq_one_letter_code
_entity_poly.pdbx_strand_id
1 'polypeptide(L)' 'MSVTAVDVNGDGKLDILVANSGSNKASVLLNKGNGTFSVQTTYSTSTTPGCVASADVNGD' A
#
# COMPACT_ATOMS: atom_id res chain seq x y z
N MET A 1 1.42 -12.67 -4.31
CA MET A 1 0.49 -11.59 -3.93
C MET A 1 0.45 -11.51 -2.42
N SER A 2 0.53 -10.30 -1.87
CA SER A 2 0.54 -10.01 -0.44
C SER A 2 -0.14 -8.69 -0.17
N VAL A 3 -0.61 -8.48 1.05
CA VAL A 3 -1.23 -7.24 1.53
C VAL A 3 -0.66 -6.87 2.89
N THR A 4 -0.49 -5.57 3.15
CA THR A 4 -0.19 -5.03 4.48
C THR A 4 -1.00 -3.77 4.74
N ALA A 5 -1.15 -3.40 6.01
CA ALA A 5 -1.81 -2.19 6.45
C ALA A 5 -0.83 -1.31 7.24
N VAL A 6 -0.73 -0.03 6.88
CA VAL A 6 0.12 0.98 7.52
C VAL A 6 -0.42 2.36 7.17
N ASP A 7 -0.24 3.35 8.05
CA ASP A 7 -0.50 4.76 7.72
C ASP A 7 0.61 5.28 6.81
N VAL A 8 0.34 5.42 5.50
CA VAL A 8 1.37 5.84 4.54
C VAL A 8 1.43 7.34 4.35
N ASN A 9 0.41 8.06 4.78
CA ASN A 9 0.27 9.50 4.53
C ASN A 9 0.31 10.35 5.81
N GLY A 10 0.43 9.71 6.96
CA GLY A 10 0.55 10.36 8.27
C GLY A 10 -0.76 10.94 8.79
N ASP A 11 -1.91 10.47 8.30
CA ASP A 11 -3.22 11.01 8.71
C ASP A 11 -3.84 10.31 9.92
N GLY A 12 -3.13 9.34 10.51
CA GLY A 12 -3.54 8.54 11.65
C GLY A 12 -4.46 7.39 11.30
N LYS A 13 -4.68 7.08 10.02
CA LYS A 13 -5.54 5.98 9.56
C LYS A 13 -4.71 4.93 8.84
N LEU A 14 -5.02 3.66 9.11
CA LEU A 14 -4.39 2.57 8.37
C LEU A 14 -4.87 2.56 6.92
N ASP A 15 -3.91 2.67 6.00
CA ASP A 15 -4.07 2.50 4.56
C ASP A 15 -3.75 1.06 4.15
N ILE A 16 -4.01 0.72 2.88
CA ILE A 16 -3.74 -0.63 2.35
C ILE A 16 -2.63 -0.57 1.29
N LEU A 17 -1.63 -1.44 1.42
CA LEU A 17 -0.63 -1.72 0.38
C LEU A 17 -0.81 -3.13 -0.17
N VAL A 18 -0.76 -3.27 -1.48
CA VAL A 18 -0.94 -4.56 -2.18
C VAL A 18 0.21 -4.84 -3.13
N ALA A 19 0.78 -6.04 -3.06
CA ALA A 19 1.68 -6.61 -4.06
C ALA A 19 0.87 -7.33 -5.15
N ASN A 20 0.63 -6.68 -6.29
CA ASN A 20 -0.11 -7.25 -7.40
C ASN A 20 0.83 -8.08 -8.29
N SER A 21 1.05 -9.34 -7.92
CA SER A 21 1.93 -10.25 -8.67
C SER A 21 1.45 -10.48 -10.11
N GLY A 22 0.15 -10.47 -10.37
CA GLY A 22 -0.40 -10.69 -11.71
C GLY A 22 -0.20 -9.53 -12.70
N SER A 23 0.12 -8.32 -12.22
CA SER A 23 0.24 -7.12 -13.05
C SER A 23 1.58 -6.40 -12.93
N ASN A 24 2.56 -6.97 -12.22
CA ASN A 24 3.86 -6.36 -11.93
C ASN A 24 3.72 -4.93 -11.37
N LYS A 25 2.82 -4.78 -10.39
CA LYS A 25 2.53 -3.49 -9.75
C LYS A 25 2.40 -3.63 -8.24
N ALA A 26 2.77 -2.58 -7.52
CA ALA A 26 2.29 -2.34 -6.16
C ALA A 26 1.13 -1.33 -6.20
N SER A 27 0.16 -1.45 -5.30
CA SER A 27 -0.94 -0.49 -5.15
C SER A 27 -0.99 0.06 -3.74
N VAL A 28 -1.38 1.33 -3.61
CA VAL A 28 -1.72 2.00 -2.34
C VAL A 28 -3.18 2.44 -2.41
N LEU A 29 -3.96 2.11 -1.39
CA LEU A 29 -5.34 2.58 -1.22
C LEU A 29 -5.44 3.35 0.08
N LEU A 30 -5.68 4.66 -0.02
CA LEU A 30 -5.79 5.55 1.14
C LEU A 30 -7.15 5.44 1.81
N ASN A 31 -7.16 5.31 3.13
CA ASN A 31 -8.35 5.21 3.95
C ASN A 31 -8.98 6.60 4.17
N LYS A 32 -10.27 6.73 3.86
CA LYS A 32 -10.98 8.01 4.03
C LYS A 32 -11.52 8.21 5.45
N GLY A 33 -11.39 7.22 6.34
CA GLY A 33 -11.88 7.28 7.72
C GLY A 33 -13.37 7.04 7.89
N ASN A 34 -14.09 6.75 6.82
CA ASN A 34 -15.54 6.48 6.81
C ASN A 34 -15.88 5.07 6.33
N GLY A 35 -14.92 4.14 6.45
CA GLY A 35 -15.06 2.76 5.97
C GLY A 35 -14.88 2.61 4.45
N THR A 36 -14.48 3.67 3.74
CA THR A 36 -14.18 3.62 2.30
C THR A 36 -12.73 3.98 2.01
N PHE A 37 -12.24 3.56 0.84
CA PHE A 37 -10.90 3.83 0.35
C PHE A 37 -10.93 4.71 -0.91
N SER A 38 -9.84 5.44 -1.14
CA SER A 38 -9.59 6.12 -2.40
C SER A 38 -9.29 5.14 -3.53
N VAL A 39 -9.40 5.63 -4.77
CA VAL A 39 -8.95 4.87 -5.94
C VAL A 39 -7.48 4.52 -5.76
N GLN A 40 -7.11 3.29 -6.10
CA GLN A 40 -5.73 2.84 -5.95
C GLN A 40 -4.74 3.72 -6.74
N THR A 41 -3.64 4.09 -6.11
CA THR A 41 -2.45 4.58 -6.79
C THR A 41 -1.54 3.39 -7.07
N THR A 42 -1.12 3.20 -8.32
CA THR A 42 -0.29 2.05 -8.69
C THR A 42 1.14 2.44 -9.05
N TYR A 43 2.10 1.64 -8.63
CA TYR A 43 3.52 1.78 -8.91
C TYR A 43 4.01 0.55 -9.66
N SER A 44 4.64 0.75 -10.81
CA SER A 44 5.22 -0.35 -11.58
C SER A 44 6.42 -0.93 -10.85
N THR A 45 6.53 -2.26 -10.83
CA THR A 45 7.71 -2.97 -10.33
C THR A 45 8.50 -3.56 -11.50
N SER A 46 9.81 -3.73 -11.34
CA SER A 46 10.67 -4.32 -12.38
C SER A 46 10.41 -5.82 -12.58
N THR A 47 9.96 -6.50 -11.52
CA THR A 47 9.63 -7.93 -11.51
C THR A 47 8.33 -8.16 -10.76
N THR A 48 7.81 -9.39 -10.83
CA THR A 48 6.62 -9.82 -10.08
C THR A 48 6.81 -9.63 -8.57
N PRO A 49 6.05 -8.75 -7.91
CA PRO A 49 6.20 -8.54 -6.47
C PRO A 49 5.65 -9.72 -5.69
N GLY A 50 6.50 -10.37 -4.89
CA GLY A 50 6.13 -11.53 -4.06
C GLY A 50 5.41 -11.13 -2.78
N CYS A 51 5.99 -10.18 -2.05
CA CYS A 51 5.54 -9.69 -0.74
C CYS A 51 5.64 -8.17 -0.63
N VAL A 52 4.92 -7.60 0.34
CA VAL A 52 5.08 -6.21 0.81
C VAL A 52 5.28 -6.23 2.32
N ALA A 53 6.20 -5.41 2.79
CA ALA A 53 6.42 -5.14 4.20
C ALA A 53 6.45 -3.62 4.40
N SER A 54 5.98 -3.16 5.55
CA SER A 54 5.92 -1.75 5.90
C SER A 54 6.61 -1.53 7.23
N ALA A 55 7.44 -0.48 7.28
CA ALA A 55 8.05 0.03 8.49
C ALA A 55 8.28 1.52 8.29
N ASP A 56 8.14 2.29 9.37
CA ASP A 56 8.77 3.60 9.45
C ASP A 56 10.28 3.39 9.55
N VAL A 57 11.03 3.96 8.61
CA VAL A 57 12.49 3.79 8.48
C VAL A 57 13.26 5.06 8.80
N ASN A 58 12.57 6.18 9.00
CA ASN A 58 13.13 7.50 9.20
C ASN A 58 12.75 8.13 10.54
N GLY A 59 11.71 7.65 11.22
CA GLY A 59 11.40 8.00 12.61
C GLY A 59 10.86 9.41 12.79
N ASP A 60 10.18 9.97 11.79
CA ASP A 60 9.61 11.31 11.81
C ASP A 60 8.16 11.40 12.34
#